data_AF-A0A7C6WZI6-F1
#
_entry.id   AF-A0A7C6WZI6-F1
#
_cell.length_a   1.000
_cell.length_b   1.000
_cell.length_c   1.000
_cell.angle_alpha   90.00
_cell.angle_beta   90.00
_cell.angle_gamma   90.00
#
_symmetry.space_group_name_H-M   'P 1'
#
loop_
_entity.id
_entity.type
_entity.pdbx_description
1 polymer ?
#
loop_
_entity_poly.entity_id
_entity_poly.type
_entity_poly.pdbx_seq_one_letter_code
_entity_poly.pdbx_strand_id
1 'polypeptide(L)'
;MKGKVKTIRDNFGFITGEDGKDYYFNEKSLAAGLTMEDLSVNTQLSFDMQKQSDNRMRAVNCKIVKNEDIEFFQKHALDLSSKKEYYDVFCDHAKSYAERLKYGKVTTSMIRKIYARILNARKVSDVKFLRPHFAYTSGRNEKNPILREFMDLLDVLVKSMEIDNEEHLNNFKQFMEAIVAYRKYVGDDK
;
A
#
# COMPACT_ATOMS: atom_id res chain seq x y z
N MET A 1 -14.61 -14.97 0.51
CA MET A 1 -14.20 -14.69 -0.88
C MET A 1 -13.34 -13.43 -0.90
N LYS A 2 -12.40 -13.28 -1.83
CA LYS A 2 -11.70 -12.01 -2.05
C LYS A 2 -12.12 -11.40 -3.38
N GLY A 3 -11.92 -10.10 -3.52
CA GLY A 3 -12.21 -9.36 -4.74
C GLY A 3 -11.67 -7.93 -4.69
N LYS A 4 -11.89 -7.18 -5.75
CA LYS A 4 -11.51 -5.76 -5.84
C LYS A 4 -12.75 -4.91 -5.98
N VAL A 5 -12.78 -3.77 -5.31
CA VAL A 5 -13.83 -2.79 -5.50
C VAL A 5 -13.82 -2.31 -6.95
N LYS A 6 -14.89 -2.60 -7.68
CA LYS A 6 -15.09 -2.23 -9.08
C LYS A 6 -15.59 -0.80 -9.21
N THR A 7 -16.57 -0.43 -8.40
CA THR A 7 -17.20 0.90 -8.41
C THR A 7 -17.63 1.29 -7.00
N ILE A 8 -17.54 2.58 -6.69
CA ILE A 8 -18.05 3.19 -5.46
C ILE A 8 -18.97 4.35 -5.85
N ARG A 9 -20.11 4.42 -5.18
CA ARG A 9 -21.02 5.57 -5.13
C ARG A 9 -21.23 5.93 -3.66
N ASP A 10 -21.88 7.06 -3.41
CA ASP A 10 -22.03 7.67 -2.09
C ASP A 10 -22.36 6.67 -0.97
N ASN A 11 -23.32 5.75 -1.20
CA ASN A 11 -23.80 4.82 -0.17
C ASN A 11 -23.63 3.33 -0.53
N PHE A 12 -23.06 3.01 -1.69
CA PHE A 12 -22.93 1.62 -2.13
C PHE A 12 -21.84 1.42 -3.20
N GLY A 13 -21.46 0.18 -3.43
CA GLY A 13 -20.52 -0.19 -4.48
C GLY A 13 -20.69 -1.62 -4.96
N PHE A 14 -19.77 -2.01 -5.83
CA PHE A 14 -19.66 -3.38 -6.33
C PHE A 14 -18.22 -3.88 -6.19
N ILE A 15 -18.07 -5.14 -5.82
CA ILE A 15 -16.79 -5.86 -5.75
C ILE A 15 -16.78 -6.89 -6.87
N THR A 16 -15.77 -6.90 -7.72
CA THR A 16 -15.52 -8.03 -8.62
C THR A 16 -14.75 -9.09 -7.83
N GLY A 17 -15.40 -10.21 -7.56
CA GLY A 17 -14.82 -11.37 -6.89
C GLY A 17 -13.77 -12.06 -7.75
N GLU A 18 -12.95 -12.90 -7.11
CA GLU A 18 -11.98 -13.76 -7.80
C GLU A 18 -12.63 -14.75 -8.78
N ASP A 19 -13.93 -15.03 -8.63
CA ASP A 19 -14.73 -15.82 -9.58
C ASP A 19 -15.22 -15.03 -10.80
N GLY A 20 -14.82 -13.77 -10.92
CA GLY A 20 -15.18 -12.86 -12.01
C GLY A 20 -16.58 -12.25 -11.90
N LYS A 21 -17.35 -12.54 -10.83
CA LYS A 21 -18.71 -12.00 -10.64
C LYS A 21 -18.69 -10.73 -9.81
N ASP A 22 -19.71 -9.89 -10.02
CA ASP A 22 -19.89 -8.66 -9.25
C ASP A 22 -20.82 -8.88 -8.06
N TYR A 23 -20.40 -8.38 -6.89
CA TYR A 23 -21.11 -8.46 -5.63
C TYR A 23 -21.42 -7.06 -5.12
N TYR A 24 -22.70 -6.78 -4.92
CA TYR A 24 -23.15 -5.53 -4.31
C TYR A 24 -22.70 -5.45 -2.85
N PHE A 25 -22.28 -4.27 -2.40
CA PHE A 25 -22.05 -3.95 -0.99
C PHE A 25 -22.51 -2.52 -0.68
N ASN A 26 -22.79 -2.25 0.58
CA ASN A 26 -23.08 -0.91 1.10
C ASN A 26 -22.45 -0.74 2.48
N GLU A 27 -22.66 0.41 3.13
CA GLU A 27 -22.11 0.70 4.45
C GLU A 27 -22.40 -0.40 5.49
N LYS A 28 -23.62 -0.95 5.52
CA LYS A 28 -24.00 -2.07 6.40
C LYS A 28 -23.31 -3.38 6.09
N SER A 29 -22.66 -3.48 4.93
CA SER A 29 -21.91 -4.64 4.49
C SER A 29 -20.45 -4.58 4.97
N LEU A 30 -19.98 -3.45 5.49
CA LEU A 30 -18.61 -3.25 5.95
C LEU A 30 -18.42 -3.83 7.36
N ALA A 31 -17.23 -4.34 7.64
CA ALA A 31 -16.85 -4.74 8.99
C ALA A 31 -16.74 -3.52 9.92
N ALA A 32 -16.87 -3.73 11.23
CA ALA A 32 -16.79 -2.66 12.22
C ALA A 32 -15.48 -1.86 12.08
N GLY A 33 -15.59 -0.53 12.06
CA GLY A 33 -14.46 0.39 11.91
C GLY A 33 -14.03 0.67 10.46
N LEU A 34 -14.74 0.12 9.47
CA LEU A 34 -14.55 0.42 8.06
C LEU A 34 -15.73 1.22 7.52
N THR A 35 -15.46 2.32 6.82
CA THR A 35 -16.46 3.22 6.22
C THR A 35 -16.35 3.22 4.70
N MET A 36 -17.35 3.77 4.02
CA MET A 36 -17.31 3.93 2.56
C MET A 36 -16.18 4.86 2.11
N GLU A 37 -15.75 5.80 2.96
CA GLU A 37 -14.67 6.76 2.69
C GLU A 37 -13.29 6.10 2.67
N ASP A 38 -13.12 4.99 3.38
CA ASP A 38 -11.89 4.20 3.41
C ASP A 38 -11.68 3.37 2.13
N LEU A 39 -12.70 3.32 1.27
CA LEU A 39 -12.72 2.51 0.06
C LEU A 39 -12.46 3.37 -1.17
N SER A 40 -11.68 2.81 -2.09
CA SER A 40 -11.46 3.37 -3.42
C SER A 40 -11.62 2.28 -4.48
N VAL A 41 -11.83 2.66 -5.73
CA VAL A 41 -11.80 1.69 -6.83
C VAL A 41 -10.44 0.98 -6.82
N ASN A 42 -10.48 -0.35 -6.95
CA ASN A 42 -9.38 -1.31 -6.79
C ASN A 42 -8.96 -1.63 -5.34
N THR A 43 -9.59 -1.06 -4.30
CA THR A 43 -9.37 -1.54 -2.93
C THR A 43 -9.68 -3.03 -2.86
N GLN A 44 -8.75 -3.81 -2.33
CA GLN A 44 -8.88 -5.26 -2.25
C GLN A 44 -9.66 -5.60 -0.97
N LEU A 45 -10.74 -6.35 -1.11
CA LEU A 45 -11.64 -6.70 -0.01
C LEU A 45 -11.77 -8.22 0.12
N SER A 46 -11.81 -8.69 1.36
CA SER A 46 -12.34 -10.00 1.70
C SER A 46 -13.76 -9.83 2.21
N PHE A 47 -14.68 -10.68 1.78
CA PHE A 47 -16.08 -10.60 2.13
C PHE A 47 -16.71 -12.00 2.20
N ASP A 48 -17.81 -12.08 2.93
CA ASP A 48 -18.70 -13.23 2.96
C ASP A 48 -19.83 -13.01 1.95
N MET A 49 -20.32 -14.08 1.34
CA MET A 49 -21.45 -14.00 0.41
C MET A 49 -22.75 -14.25 1.16
N GLN A 50 -23.71 -13.33 1.04
CA GLN A 50 -25.05 -13.48 1.60
C GLN A 50 -26.09 -13.46 0.49
N LYS A 51 -27.01 -14.43 0.53
CA LYS A 51 -28.13 -14.51 -0.40
C LYS A 51 -29.21 -13.49 -0.02
N GLN A 52 -29.71 -12.75 -1.00
CA GLN A 52 -30.83 -11.83 -0.86
C GLN A 52 -32.16 -12.52 -1.19
N SER A 53 -33.27 -11.85 -0.87
CA SER A 53 -34.64 -12.34 -1.12
C SER A 53 -34.95 -12.60 -2.60
N ASP A 54 -34.23 -11.92 -3.51
CA ASP A 54 -34.34 -12.06 -4.96
C ASP A 54 -33.37 -13.11 -5.55
N ASN A 55 -32.80 -13.99 -4.71
CA ASN A 55 -31.84 -15.03 -5.09
C ASN A 55 -30.48 -14.49 -5.57
N ARG A 56 -30.23 -13.17 -5.53
CA ARG A 56 -28.91 -12.58 -5.82
C ARG A 56 -27.97 -12.72 -4.62
N MET A 57 -26.67 -12.72 -4.89
CA MET A 57 -25.64 -12.73 -3.86
C MET A 57 -25.11 -11.32 -3.64
N ARG A 58 -24.95 -10.92 -2.39
CA ARG A 58 -24.27 -9.68 -1.99
C ARG A 58 -23.05 -9.98 -1.14
N ALA A 59 -22.11 -9.04 -1.10
CA ALA A 59 -21.00 -9.07 -0.18
C ALA A 59 -21.44 -8.53 1.19
N VAL A 60 -21.00 -9.18 2.27
CA VAL A 60 -21.17 -8.73 3.67
C VAL A 60 -19.87 -8.97 4.44
N ASN A 61 -19.75 -8.36 5.62
CA ASN A 61 -18.54 -8.45 6.45
C ASN A 61 -17.26 -8.09 5.66
N CYS A 62 -17.36 -7.05 4.83
CA CYS A 62 -16.29 -6.61 3.95
C CYS A 62 -15.14 -6.05 4.81
N LYS A 63 -13.95 -6.58 4.62
CA LYS A 63 -12.72 -6.15 5.27
C LYS A 63 -11.69 -5.82 4.20
N ILE A 64 -10.90 -4.77 4.40
CA ILE A 64 -9.75 -4.51 3.55
C ILE A 64 -8.76 -5.67 3.70
N VAL A 65 -8.42 -6.30 2.57
CA VAL A 65 -7.28 -7.21 2.51
C VAL A 65 -6.05 -6.35 2.64
N LYS A 66 -5.40 -6.41 3.80
CA LYS A 66 -4.11 -5.80 3.99
C LYS A 66 -3.12 -6.49 3.06
N ASN A 67 -2.31 -5.66 2.39
CA ASN A 67 -1.29 -6.15 1.49
C ASN A 67 -0.17 -6.79 2.32
N GLU A 68 0.11 -8.08 2.09
CA GLU A 68 1.12 -8.85 2.82
C GLU A 68 2.50 -8.19 2.73
N ASP A 69 2.85 -7.59 1.58
CA ASP A 69 4.10 -6.84 1.42
C ASP A 69 4.13 -5.62 2.36
N ILE A 70 3.02 -4.89 2.46
CA ILE A 70 2.90 -3.72 3.35
C ILE A 70 3.07 -4.16 4.82
N GLU A 71 2.39 -5.23 5.23
CA GLU A 71 2.49 -5.75 6.60
C GLU A 71 3.92 -6.20 6.91
N PHE A 72 4.55 -6.89 5.95
CA PHE A 72 5.95 -7.30 6.07
C PHE A 72 6.86 -6.09 6.26
N PHE A 73 6.76 -5.06 5.41
CA PHE A 73 7.61 -3.88 5.51
C PHE A 73 7.39 -3.11 6.81
N GLN A 74 6.14 -2.91 7.24
CA GLN A 74 5.84 -2.23 8.50
C GLN A 74 6.50 -2.91 9.71
N LYS A 75 6.64 -4.24 9.67
CA LYS A 75 7.23 -5.02 10.76
C LYS A 75 8.75 -5.17 10.65
N HIS A 76 9.31 -5.17 9.45
CA HIS A 76 10.69 -5.62 9.22
C HIS A 76 11.60 -4.60 8.52
N ALA A 77 11.06 -3.59 7.82
CA ALA A 77 11.87 -2.70 6.97
C ALA A 77 12.84 -1.79 7.76
N LEU A 78 12.60 -1.57 9.05
CA LEU A 78 13.51 -0.79 9.91
C LEU A 78 14.56 -1.64 10.65
N ASP A 79 14.46 -2.97 10.57
CA ASP A 79 15.32 -3.94 11.29
C ASP A 79 16.14 -4.85 10.34
N LEU A 80 16.28 -4.50 9.06
CA LEU A 80 16.87 -5.39 8.06
C LEU A 80 18.30 -5.83 8.40
N SER A 81 19.12 -4.93 8.95
CA SER A 81 20.50 -5.24 9.36
C SER A 81 20.61 -6.22 10.52
N SER A 82 19.65 -6.23 11.45
CA SER A 82 19.65 -7.10 12.62
C SER A 82 19.04 -8.48 12.35
N LYS A 83 18.33 -8.64 11.23
CA LYS A 83 17.56 -9.84 10.84
C LYS A 83 17.96 -10.34 9.45
N LYS A 84 19.25 -10.62 9.25
CA LYS A 84 19.83 -10.97 7.94
C LYS A 84 19.19 -12.19 7.28
N GLU A 85 18.70 -13.13 8.07
CA GLU A 85 17.99 -14.32 7.60
C GLU A 85 16.68 -13.99 6.84
N TYR A 86 16.12 -12.79 7.06
CA TYR A 86 14.95 -12.31 6.34
C TYR A 86 15.30 -11.49 5.09
N TYR A 87 16.57 -11.31 4.75
CA TYR A 87 16.95 -10.43 3.65
C TYR A 87 16.48 -10.95 2.28
N ASP A 88 16.54 -12.26 2.04
CA ASP A 88 16.01 -12.87 0.81
C ASP A 88 14.49 -12.71 0.73
N VAL A 89 13.79 -12.96 1.84
CA VAL A 89 12.33 -12.76 1.95
C VAL A 89 11.95 -11.30 1.74
N PHE A 90 12.75 -10.37 2.27
CA PHE A 90 12.62 -8.94 2.02
C PHE A 90 12.76 -8.60 0.54
N CYS A 91 13.75 -9.19 -0.15
CA CYS A 91 13.94 -8.99 -1.58
C CYS A 91 12.73 -9.49 -2.38
N ASP A 92 12.16 -10.64 -2.02
CA ASP A 92 10.96 -11.19 -2.66
C ASP A 92 9.74 -10.28 -2.46
N HIS A 93 9.51 -9.80 -1.24
CA HIS A 93 8.46 -8.81 -0.97
C HIS A 93 8.70 -7.48 -1.70
N ALA A 94 9.94 -6.99 -1.75
CA ALA A 94 10.28 -5.75 -2.47
C ALA A 94 10.00 -5.87 -3.97
N LYS A 95 10.32 -7.04 -4.55
CA LYS A 95 10.01 -7.35 -5.95
C LYS A 95 8.51 -7.49 -6.20
N SER A 96 7.79 -8.21 -5.34
CA SER A 96 6.32 -8.34 -5.39
C SER A 96 5.65 -6.96 -5.34
N TYR A 97 6.06 -6.12 -4.40
CA TYR A 97 5.51 -4.78 -4.24
C TYR A 97 5.86 -3.88 -5.43
N ALA A 98 7.04 -4.02 -6.02
CA ALA A 98 7.40 -3.30 -7.24
C ALA A 98 6.48 -3.63 -8.43
N GLU A 99 6.06 -4.89 -8.60
CA GLU A 99 5.05 -5.27 -9.60
C GLU A 99 3.69 -4.63 -9.31
N ARG A 100 3.29 -4.53 -8.04
CA ARG A 100 2.08 -3.81 -7.64
C ARG A 100 2.18 -2.33 -8.00
N LEU A 101 3.31 -1.68 -7.71
CA LEU A 101 3.56 -0.29 -8.09
C LEU A 101 3.48 -0.11 -9.62
N LYS A 102 4.02 -1.04 -10.40
CA LYS A 102 3.90 -1.06 -11.87
C LYS A 102 2.44 -1.16 -12.31
N TYR A 103 1.67 -2.11 -11.76
CA TYR A 103 0.25 -2.26 -12.04
C TYR A 103 -0.55 -0.98 -11.71
N GLY A 104 -0.20 -0.33 -10.60
CA GLY A 104 -0.74 0.97 -10.20
C GLY A 104 -0.25 2.17 -11.01
N LYS A 105 0.50 1.94 -12.09
CA LYS A 105 1.10 2.99 -12.93
C LYS A 105 1.92 4.01 -12.12
N VAL A 106 2.52 3.56 -11.02
CA VAL A 106 3.48 4.35 -10.25
C VAL A 106 4.81 4.25 -10.97
N THR A 107 5.24 5.32 -11.62
CA THR A 107 6.51 5.34 -12.38
C THR A 107 7.70 5.59 -11.46
N THR A 108 8.91 5.22 -11.91
CA THR A 108 10.12 5.57 -11.15
C THR A 108 10.29 7.08 -10.97
N SER A 109 9.85 7.90 -11.93
CA SER A 109 9.92 9.37 -11.85
C SER A 109 9.04 9.94 -10.72
N MET A 110 7.89 9.31 -10.43
CA MET A 110 7.02 9.70 -9.31
C MET A 110 7.70 9.45 -7.96
N ILE A 111 8.48 8.38 -7.85
CA ILE A 111 9.19 7.98 -6.61
C ILE A 111 10.50 8.76 -6.44
N ARG A 112 11.22 9.02 -7.54
CA ARG A 112 12.62 9.50 -7.54
C ARG A 112 12.83 10.78 -6.74
N LYS A 113 11.88 11.72 -6.77
CA LYS A 113 11.99 12.99 -6.02
C LYS A 113 12.02 12.77 -4.51
N ILE A 114 11.20 11.86 -4.01
CA ILE A 114 11.16 11.48 -2.59
C ILE A 114 12.40 10.65 -2.25
N TYR A 115 12.72 9.66 -3.09
CA TYR A 115 13.92 8.83 -2.93
C TYR A 115 15.19 9.66 -2.78
N ALA A 116 15.41 10.65 -3.65
CA ALA A 116 16.60 11.50 -3.58
C ALA A 116 16.69 12.28 -2.26
N ARG A 117 15.56 12.72 -1.69
CA ARG A 117 15.54 13.40 -0.39
C ARG A 117 15.84 12.45 0.76
N ILE A 118 15.29 11.24 0.71
CA ILE A 118 15.54 10.20 1.72
C ILE A 118 17.01 9.77 1.69
N LEU A 119 17.58 9.53 0.51
CA LEU A 119 18.97 9.09 0.38
C LEU A 119 19.96 10.13 0.95
N ASN A 120 19.67 11.42 0.74
CA ASN A 120 20.48 12.53 1.22
C ASN A 120 20.25 12.91 2.70
N ALA A 121 19.25 12.34 3.36
CA ALA A 121 19.01 12.57 4.78
C ALA A 121 20.20 12.08 5.61
N ARG A 122 20.62 12.85 6.61
CA ARG A 122 21.76 12.51 7.48
C ARG A 122 21.30 11.98 8.83
N LYS A 123 20.10 12.39 9.27
CA LYS A 123 19.50 11.97 10.53
C LYS A 123 18.04 11.57 10.33
N VAL A 124 17.51 10.80 11.28
CA VAL A 124 16.09 10.41 11.30
C VAL A 124 15.16 11.62 11.26
N SER A 125 15.53 12.72 11.93
CA SER A 125 14.78 13.99 11.92
C SER A 125 14.56 14.53 10.50
N ASP A 126 15.58 14.45 9.64
CA ASP A 126 15.50 14.92 8.25
C ASP A 126 14.42 14.16 7.47
N VAL A 127 14.32 12.85 7.69
CA VAL A 127 13.30 12.00 7.07
C VAL A 127 11.92 12.26 7.68
N LYS A 128 11.83 12.46 9.00
CA LYS A 128 10.56 12.85 9.66
C LYS A 128 10.00 14.16 9.12
N PHE A 129 10.82 15.11 8.69
CA PHE A 129 10.35 16.32 8.01
C PHE A 129 9.80 16.08 6.60
N LEU A 130 9.98 14.88 6.03
CA LEU A 130 9.42 14.52 4.73
C LEU A 130 7.93 14.09 4.78
N ARG A 131 7.37 13.86 5.97
CA ARG A 131 5.97 13.42 6.13
C ARG A 131 4.96 14.32 5.40
N PRO A 132 5.01 15.67 5.47
CA PRO A 132 4.15 16.53 4.67
C PRO A 132 4.35 16.38 3.16
N HIS A 133 5.56 16.02 2.70
CA HIS A 133 5.82 15.76 1.29
C HIS A 133 5.20 14.45 0.80
N PHE A 134 5.09 13.42 1.66
CA PHE A 134 4.35 12.19 1.34
C PHE A 134 2.87 12.49 1.17
N ALA A 135 2.27 13.21 2.13
CA ALA A 135 0.88 13.64 2.07
C ALA A 135 0.59 14.48 0.82
N TYR A 136 1.45 15.46 0.50
CA TYR A 136 1.31 16.27 -0.71
C TYR A 136 1.40 15.42 -1.98
N THR A 137 2.33 14.46 -2.04
CA THR A 137 2.51 13.58 -3.21
C THR A 137 1.31 12.67 -3.40
N SER A 138 0.74 12.15 -2.32
CA SER A 138 -0.52 11.40 -2.35
C SER A 138 -1.69 12.27 -2.81
N GLY A 139 -1.87 13.45 -2.19
CA GLY A 139 -2.99 14.36 -2.48
C GLY A 139 -3.03 14.86 -3.92
N ARG A 140 -1.89 15.25 -4.48
CA ARG A 140 -1.81 15.71 -5.88
C ARG A 140 -2.05 14.60 -6.93
N ASN A 141 -2.04 13.33 -6.50
CA ASN A 141 -2.24 12.16 -7.34
C ASN A 141 -3.42 11.33 -6.81
N GLU A 142 -4.49 11.98 -6.36
CA GLU A 142 -5.65 11.35 -5.69
C GLU A 142 -6.26 10.16 -6.44
N LYS A 143 -6.14 10.15 -7.77
CA LYS A 143 -6.65 9.08 -8.65
C LYS A 143 -5.75 7.84 -8.69
N ASN A 144 -4.60 7.86 -8.01
CA ASN A 144 -3.67 6.73 -7.91
C ASN A 144 -3.66 6.16 -6.48
N PRO A 145 -4.57 5.21 -6.16
CA PRO A 145 -4.66 4.64 -4.83
C PRO A 145 -3.42 3.84 -4.43
N ILE A 146 -2.69 3.26 -5.38
CA ILE A 146 -1.46 2.51 -5.11
C ILE A 146 -0.31 3.45 -4.76
N LEU A 147 -0.22 4.62 -5.39
CA LEU A 147 0.73 5.65 -4.95
C LEU A 147 0.42 6.12 -3.54
N ARG A 148 -0.87 6.36 -3.23
CA ARG A 148 -1.30 6.74 -1.88
C ARG A 148 -0.89 5.68 -0.84
N GLU A 149 -1.19 4.41 -1.10
CA GLU A 149 -0.76 3.29 -0.26
C GLU A 149 0.76 3.29 -0.01
N PHE A 150 1.55 3.56 -1.05
CA PHE A 150 3.00 3.66 -0.89
C PHE A 150 3.42 4.87 -0.04
N MET A 151 2.84 6.05 -0.27
CA MET A 151 3.11 7.23 0.56
C MET A 151 2.74 7.01 2.03
N ASP A 152 1.63 6.32 2.28
CA ASP A 152 1.15 6.00 3.63
C ASP A 152 2.08 4.99 4.32
N LEU A 153 2.60 4.00 3.59
CA LEU A 153 3.65 3.11 4.09
C LEU A 153 4.89 3.90 4.52
N LEU A 154 5.36 4.85 3.69
CA LEU A 154 6.50 5.69 4.04
C LEU A 154 6.21 6.52 5.30
N ASP A 155 5.01 7.10 5.43
CA ASP A 155 4.64 7.86 6.62
C ASP A 155 4.66 6.98 7.88
N VAL A 156 4.11 5.77 7.81
CA VAL A 156 4.08 4.81 8.93
C VAL A 156 5.50 4.44 9.35
N LEU A 157 6.36 4.05 8.42
CA LEU A 157 7.75 3.70 8.71
C LEU A 157 8.47 4.88 9.36
N VAL A 158 8.41 6.05 8.75
CA VAL A 158 9.08 7.26 9.24
C VAL A 158 8.55 7.71 10.60
N LYS A 159 7.24 7.57 10.85
CA LYS A 159 6.62 7.84 12.15
C LYS A 159 7.17 6.91 13.23
N SER A 160 7.35 5.63 12.91
CA SER A 160 7.84 4.61 13.86
C SER A 160 9.34 4.70 14.19
N MET A 161 10.14 5.39 13.38
CA MET A 161 11.58 5.55 13.66
C MET A 161 11.84 6.29 14.98
N GLU A 162 12.75 5.77 15.78
CA GLU A 162 13.33 6.47 16.94
C GLU A 162 14.29 7.59 16.51
N ILE A 163 14.28 8.70 17.25
CA ILE A 163 15.21 9.82 17.03
C ILE A 163 16.63 9.34 17.34
N ASP A 164 17.61 9.79 16.54
CA ASP A 164 19.04 9.43 16.63
C ASP A 164 19.39 7.94 16.41
N ASN A 165 18.43 7.11 15.99
CA ASN A 165 18.69 5.73 15.60
C ASN A 165 19.18 5.67 14.14
N GLU A 166 20.51 5.61 13.95
CA GLU A 166 21.14 5.52 12.62
C GLU A 166 20.81 4.21 11.89
N GLU A 167 20.56 3.12 12.62
CA GLU A 167 20.20 1.83 12.04
C GLU A 167 18.84 1.92 11.32
N HIS A 168 17.83 2.52 11.95
CA HIS A 168 16.54 2.80 11.31
C HIS A 168 16.68 3.62 10.02
N LEU A 169 17.54 4.65 10.04
CA LEU A 169 17.79 5.48 8.86
C LEU A 169 18.42 4.66 7.73
N ASN A 170 19.44 3.86 8.04
CA ASN A 170 20.15 3.05 7.06
C ASN A 170 19.26 1.95 6.47
N ASN A 171 18.47 1.27 7.30
CA ASN A 171 17.52 0.25 6.86
C ASN A 171 16.41 0.86 5.99
N PHE A 172 15.91 2.05 6.34
CA PHE A 172 14.93 2.74 5.50
C PHE A 172 15.50 3.19 4.15
N LYS A 173 16.77 3.62 4.10
CA LYS A 173 17.45 3.92 2.83
C LYS A 173 17.59 2.67 1.96
N GLN A 174 18.00 1.54 2.55
CA GLN A 174 18.07 0.26 1.85
C GLN A 174 16.70 -0.18 1.33
N PHE A 175 15.65 -0.04 2.15
CA PHE A 175 14.28 -0.29 1.72
C PHE A 175 13.89 0.54 0.50
N MET A 176 14.12 1.86 0.55
CA MET A 176 13.83 2.76 -0.55
C MET A 176 14.64 2.46 -1.81
N GLU A 177 15.91 2.06 -1.66
CA GLU A 177 16.76 1.65 -2.77
C GLU A 177 16.25 0.36 -3.42
N ALA A 178 15.89 -0.65 -2.63
CA ALA A 178 15.32 -1.90 -3.14
C ALA A 178 14.02 -1.66 -3.91
N ILE A 179 13.09 -0.85 -3.38
CA ILE A 179 11.85 -0.52 -4.08
C ILE A 179 12.13 0.18 -5.41
N VAL A 180 13.06 1.15 -5.45
CA VAL A 180 13.41 1.84 -6.70
C VAL A 180 14.11 0.89 -7.69
N ALA A 181 15.03 0.05 -7.22
CA ALA A 181 15.75 -0.91 -8.04
C ALA A 181 14.80 -1.94 -8.66
N TYR A 182 13.96 -2.60 -7.85
CA TYR A 182 12.99 -3.55 -8.36
C TYR A 182 11.92 -2.88 -9.22
N ARG A 183 11.48 -1.65 -8.88
CA ARG A 183 10.54 -0.93 -9.73
C ARG A 183 11.13 -0.64 -11.10
N LYS A 184 12.41 -0.30 -11.19
CA LYS A 184 13.13 -0.13 -12.46
C LYS A 184 13.30 -1.48 -13.18
N TYR A 185 13.58 -2.56 -12.46
CA TYR A 185 13.72 -3.90 -13.02
C TYR A 185 12.43 -4.42 -13.68
N VAL A 186 11.27 -4.26 -13.02
CA VAL A 186 9.98 -4.74 -13.54
C VAL A 186 9.34 -3.79 -14.55
N GLY A 187 9.80 -2.53 -14.61
CA GLY A 187 9.21 -1.49 -15.45
C GLY A 187 9.85 -1.35 -16.81
N ASP A 188 9.01 -1.23 -17.84
CA ASP A 188 9.43 -0.71 -19.15
C ASP A 188 9.41 0.83 -19.16
N ASP A 189 10.04 1.47 -18.18
CA ASP A 189 10.17 2.94 -18.14
C ASP A 189 11.13 3.37 -19.27
N LYS A 190 10.65 3.37 -20.52
CA LYS A 190 11.25 4.03 -21.69
C LYS A 190 10.91 5.52 -21.69
#